data_AF-A0A958ZC52-F1
#
_entry.id   AF-A0A958ZC52-F1
#
_cell.length_a   1.000
_cell.length_b   1.000
_cell.length_c   1.000
_cell.angle_alpha   90.00
_cell.angle_beta   90.00
_cell.angle_gamma   90.00
#
_symmetry.space_group_name_H-M   'P 1'
#
loop_
_entity.id
_entity.type
_entity.pdbx_description
1 polymer ?
#
loop_
_entity_poly.entity_id
_entity_poly.type
_entity_poly.pdbx_seq_one_letter_code
_entity_poly.pdbx_strand_id
1 'polypeptide(L)'
;AQKLNIPIFAMVDTNSDPRPIDFVIPSNDDASKSIEKILSFATQYIADGLAERKADKDKVEEEEEEVVEKVKSSIITDEDDE
;
A
#
# COMPACT_ATOMS: atom_id res chain seq x y z
N ALA A 1 -11.52 -12.19 12.17
CA ALA A 1 -11.51 -11.37 10.96
C ALA A 1 -12.92 -10.99 10.50
N GLN A 2 -13.80 -11.95 10.14
CA GLN A 2 -15.16 -11.65 9.67
C GLN A 2 -16.00 -10.81 10.64
N LYS A 3 -15.94 -11.11 11.95
CA LYS A 3 -16.66 -10.35 12.98
C LYS A 3 -16.14 -8.91 13.18
N LEU A 4 -14.97 -8.59 12.62
CA LEU A 4 -14.29 -7.31 12.75
C LEU A 4 -14.20 -6.56 11.40
N ASN A 5 -14.90 -7.04 10.36
CA ASN A 5 -14.88 -6.45 9.01
C ASN A 5 -13.47 -6.25 8.42
N ILE A 6 -12.54 -7.14 8.75
CA ILE A 6 -11.18 -7.11 8.19
C ILE A 6 -11.15 -7.96 6.92
N PRO A 7 -10.64 -7.43 5.79
CA PRO A 7 -10.53 -8.20 4.54
C PRO A 7 -9.58 -9.39 4.72
N ILE A 8 -9.99 -10.56 4.22
CA ILE A 8 -9.33 -11.84 4.43
C ILE A 8 -8.68 -12.30 3.13
N PHE A 9 -7.36 -12.48 3.19
CA PHE A 9 -6.57 -13.15 2.17
C PHE A 9 -6.18 -14.54 2.69
N ALA A 10 -6.46 -15.60 1.94
CA ALA A 10 -6.12 -16.96 2.37
C ALA A 10 -5.72 -17.88 1.21
N MET A 11 -4.77 -18.76 1.51
CA MET A 11 -4.40 -19.90 0.67
C MET A 11 -5.43 -21.02 0.89
N VAL A 12 -5.96 -21.58 -0.19
CA VAL A 12 -7.03 -22.60 -0.15
C VAL A 12 -6.63 -23.79 -1.02
N ASP A 13 -6.59 -24.97 -0.42
CA ASP A 13 -6.45 -26.26 -1.12
C ASP A 13 -7.81 -26.97 -1.29
N THR A 14 -7.80 -28.12 -1.97
CA THR A 14 -8.97 -28.93 -2.35
C THR A 14 -9.91 -29.32 -1.20
N ASN A 15 -9.42 -29.32 0.05
CA ASN A 15 -10.18 -29.67 1.26
C ASN A 15 -10.70 -28.45 2.03
N SER A 16 -10.38 -27.23 1.60
CA SER A 16 -10.68 -25.98 2.30
C SER A 16 -11.86 -25.25 1.67
N ASP A 17 -12.73 -24.64 2.49
CA ASP A 17 -13.90 -23.90 2.02
C ASP A 17 -13.53 -22.45 1.64
N PRO A 18 -13.69 -22.03 0.37
CA PRO A 18 -13.34 -20.68 -0.08
C PRO A 18 -14.42 -19.63 0.23
N ARG A 19 -15.65 -20.03 0.56
CA ARG A 19 -16.79 -19.11 0.77
C ARG A 19 -16.59 -18.03 1.85
N PRO A 20 -15.90 -18.29 2.98
CA PRO A 20 -15.69 -17.27 4.01
C PRO A 20 -14.55 -16.29 3.73
N ILE A 21 -13.87 -16.38 2.58
CA ILE A 21 -12.64 -15.63 2.28
C ILE A 21 -12.93 -14.62 1.17
N ASP A 22 -12.45 -13.39 1.33
CA ASP A 22 -12.65 -12.30 0.36
C ASP A 22 -11.72 -12.45 -0.85
N PHE A 23 -10.46 -12.80 -0.60
CA PHE A 23 -9.43 -12.97 -1.62
C PHE A 23 -8.77 -14.34 -1.48
N VAL A 24 -9.18 -15.27 -2.34
CA VAL A 24 -8.71 -16.65 -2.32
C VAL A 24 -7.48 -16.80 -3.23
N ILE A 25 -6.44 -17.46 -2.71
CA ILE A 25 -5.27 -17.90 -3.46
C ILE A 25 -5.35 -19.43 -3.56
N PRO A 26 -5.73 -19.99 -4.71
CA PRO A 26 -5.73 -21.45 -4.90
C PRO A 26 -4.29 -21.96 -4.84
N SER A 27 -3.99 -22.84 -3.89
CA SER A 27 -2.63 -23.36 -3.69
C SER A 27 -2.62 -24.63 -2.85
N ASN A 28 -1.56 -25.42 -2.99
CA ASN A 28 -1.28 -26.51 -2.05
C ASN A 28 -0.70 -25.91 -0.76
N ASP A 29 -1.49 -25.86 0.31
CA ASP A 29 -1.13 -25.33 1.63
C ASP A 29 -0.40 -26.36 2.51
N ASP A 30 -0.42 -27.65 2.18
CA ASP A 30 0.34 -28.69 2.87
C ASP A 30 1.85 -28.67 2.52
N ALA A 31 2.20 -28.13 1.35
CA ALA A 31 3.57 -28.14 0.85
C ALA A 31 4.35 -26.89 1.26
N SER A 32 5.39 -27.04 2.09
CA SER A 32 6.22 -25.92 2.56
C SER A 32 6.84 -25.10 1.42
N LYS A 33 7.25 -25.75 0.31
CA LYS A 33 7.78 -25.05 -0.87
C LYS A 33 6.74 -24.17 -1.57
N SER A 34 5.47 -24.57 -1.54
CA SER A 34 4.35 -23.82 -2.12
C SER A 34 4.07 -22.58 -1.28
N ILE A 35 3.94 -22.78 0.04
CA ILE A 35 3.77 -21.69 1.02
C ILE A 35 4.90 -20.67 0.92
N GLU A 36 6.16 -21.13 0.94
CA GLU A 36 7.33 -20.25 0.87
C GLU A 36 7.32 -19.38 -0.40
N LYS A 37 7.03 -19.99 -1.54
CA LYS A 37 6.99 -19.28 -2.82
C LYS A 37 5.87 -18.25 -2.90
N ILE A 38 4.69 -18.56 -2.38
CA ILE A 38 3.56 -17.63 -2.36
C ILE A 38 3.87 -16.46 -1.41
N LEU A 39 4.36 -16.77 -0.21
CA LEU A 39 4.73 -15.75 0.76
C LEU A 39 5.87 -14.88 0.26
N SER A 40 6.88 -15.42 -0.42
CA SER A 40 8.00 -14.63 -0.94
C SER A 40 7.54 -13.59 -1.97
N PHE A 41 6.60 -13.96 -2.84
CA PHE A 41 6.02 -12.99 -3.78
C PHE A 41 5.17 -11.96 -3.04
N ALA A 42 4.30 -12.40 -2.14
CA ALA A 42 3.43 -11.49 -1.40
C ALA A 42 4.24 -10.46 -0.61
N THR A 43 5.29 -10.87 0.11
CA THR A 43 6.14 -9.96 0.87
C THR A 43 6.93 -9.01 -0.02
N GLN A 44 7.45 -9.49 -1.15
CA GLN A 44 8.17 -8.64 -2.10
C GLN A 44 7.26 -7.53 -2.65
N TYR A 45 6.08 -7.88 -3.17
CA TYR A 45 5.16 -6.88 -3.72
C TYR A 45 4.58 -5.94 -2.67
N ILE A 46 4.38 -6.40 -1.43
CA ILE A 46 4.00 -5.53 -0.32
C ILE A 46 5.12 -4.54 0.00
N ALA A 47 6.38 -5.00 0.02
CA ALA A 47 7.53 -4.13 0.26
C ALA A 47 7.69 -3.08 -0.86
N ASP A 48 7.55 -3.50 -2.12
CA ASP A 48 7.61 -2.61 -3.28
C ASP A 48 6.48 -1.57 -3.23
N GLY A 49 5.23 -1.98 -2.96
CA GLY A 49 4.10 -1.07 -2.84
C GLY A 49 4.19 -0.11 -1.64
N LEU A 50 4.80 -0.53 -0.54
CA LEU A 50 5.09 0.36 0.60
C LEU A 50 6.18 1.39 0.26
N ALA A 51 7.21 0.97 -0.48
CA ALA A 51 8.28 1.85 -0.93
C ALA A 51 7.77 2.91 -1.92
N GLU A 52 6.95 2.49 -2.90
CA GLU A 52 6.30 3.39 -3.87
C GLU A 52 5.39 4.39 -3.15
N ARG A 53 4.53 3.92 -2.23
CA ARG A 53 3.65 4.80 -1.44
C ARG A 53 4.43 5.81 -0.59
N LYS A 54 5.60 5.43 -0.08
CA LYS A 54 6.46 6.34 0.68
C LYS A 54 7.07 7.39 -0.26
N ALA A 55 7.61 6.98 -1.39
CA ALA A 55 8.17 7.90 -2.39
C ALA A 55 7.13 8.89 -2.92
N ASP A 56 5.88 8.45 -3.12
CA ASP A 56 4.80 9.34 -3.54
C ASP A 56 4.40 10.33 -2.45
N LYS A 57 4.42 9.93 -1.17
CA LYS A 57 4.19 10.87 -0.06
C LYS A 57 5.29 11.91 0.05
N ASP A 58 6.55 11.48 -0.03
CA ASP A 58 7.70 12.38 0.05
C ASP A 58 7.66 13.41 -1.09
N LYS A 59 7.29 12.99 -2.31
CA LYS A 59 7.07 13.90 -3.45
C LYS A 59 5.92 14.88 -3.26
N VAL A 60 4.80 14.43 -2.69
CA VAL A 60 3.65 15.31 -2.43
C VAL A 60 3.99 16.33 -1.33
N GLU A 61 4.76 15.95 -0.32
CA GLU A 61 5.25 16.89 0.70
C GLU A 61 6.25 17.90 0.12
N GLU A 62 7.17 17.48 -0.75
CA GLU A 62 8.09 18.39 -1.46
C GLU A 62 7.34 19.36 -2.40
N GLU A 63 6.33 18.88 -3.14
CA GLU A 63 5.49 19.73 -4.00
C GLU A 63 4.62 20.71 -3.17
N GLU A 64 4.10 20.30 -2.01
CA GLU A 64 3.38 21.21 -1.11
C GLU A 64 4.31 22.27 -0.51
N GLU A 65 5.53 21.92 -0.09
CA GLU A 65 6.51 22.89 0.42
C GLU A 65 6.91 23.90 -0.66
N GLU A 66 7.14 23.46 -1.90
CA GLU A 66 7.51 24.34 -3.01
C GLU A 66 6.36 25.30 -3.39
N VAL A 67 5.10 24.84 -3.32
CA VAL A 67 3.92 25.70 -3.53
C VAL A 67 3.75 26.71 -2.40
N VAL A 68 3.97 26.31 -1.14
CA VAL A 68 3.89 27.23 0.01
C VAL A 68 4.99 28.29 -0.04
N GLU A 69 6.20 27.95 -0.50
CA GLU A 69 7.29 28.91 -0.67
C GLU A 69 7.03 29.90 -1.82
N LYS A 70 6.43 29.43 -2.93
CA LYS A 70 6.02 30.29 -4.06
C LYS A 70 4.87 31.23 -3.69
N VAL A 71 3.92 30.77 -2.88
CA VAL A 71 2.80 31.62 -2.41
C VAL A 71 3.29 32.66 -1.40
N LYS A 72 4.24 32.32 -0.51
CA LYS A 72 4.83 33.31 0.40
C LYS A 72 5.65 34.37 -0.33
N SER A 73 6.44 33.98 -1.33
CA SER A 73 7.26 34.94 -2.10
C SER A 73 6.43 35.87 -2.99
N SER A 74 5.25 35.45 -3.45
CA SER A 74 4.33 36.31 -4.20
C SER A 74 3.53 37.27 -3.32
N ILE A 75 3.19 36.90 -2.08
CA ILE A 75 2.46 37.79 -1.15
C ILE A 75 3.35 38.93 -0.63
N ILE A 76 4.66 38.70 -0.45
CA ILE A 76 5.59 39.70 0.07
C ILE A 76 5.86 40.83 -0.95
N THR A 77 5.68 40.59 -2.25
CA THR A 77 5.91 41.62 -3.28
C THR A 77 4.78 42.62 -3.47
N ASP A 78 3.59 42.36 -2.92
CA ASP A 78 2.41 43.24 -3.07
C ASP A 78 2.20 44.22 -1.90
N GLU A 79 3.01 44.19 -0.82
CA GLU A 79 2.86 45.10 0.35
C GLU A 79 3.91 46.22 0.46
N ASP A 80 4.91 46.31 -0.42
CA ASP A 80 6.01 47.31 -0.36
C ASP A 80 5.93 48.44 -1.43
N ASP A 81 4.79 48.60 -2.12
CA ASP A 81 4.61 49.57 -3.22
C ASP A 81 3.38 50.49 -3.01
N GLU A 82 3.30 51.20 -1.87
CA GLU A 82 2.48 52.43 -1.69
C GLU A 82 3.13 53.45 -0.75
#